data_AF-G9YMK6-F1
#
_entry.id   AF-G9YMK6-F1
#
_cell.length_a   1.000
_cell.length_b   1.000
_cell.length_c   1.000
_cell.angle_alpha   90.00
_cell.angle_beta   90.00
_cell.angle_gamma   90.00
#
_symmetry.space_group_name_H-M   'P 1'
#
loop_
_entity.id
_entity.type
_entity.pdbx_description
1 polymer ?
#
loop_
_entity_poly.entity_id
_entity_poly.type
_entity_poly.pdbx_seq_one_letter_code
_entity_poly.pdbx_strand_id
1 'polypeptide(L)'
;MNMRKTKIICTLGPAVDHAETIERLIRTGMNAARFNFSHGSHAEQLARLNMFKKVRDTLGAPVATILDTKGPEIRIKTFADGPVTLEQGQGFILTTDDVPGDGHRVSVTYANLHKEVGPGCRILVDDGLIELRVQKVEGHEIHCEVENGGPLSSNKSINIPDVHILLPSLTDKDREDLKFAVDNDFDFIAASFVRKASDVEDIRAELRKHGGDNIRIIAKIENREGVENLEGIIAASDGIMVARGDLGVEIPAHEVPILQKKMIKATIRAGLPVITATQMLDSMIRNPRPTRAEVSDVANAVFDGTSCVMLSGETASGKYPIEALSTMVNTVTAAEEAIDYWGRFRERSLLPVVSGISDAITHSCCLTAMDLNASAILAATRSGYTAKVISRFRPACPIVALCQNESTRRQLAISWGVHPYLSGEVDSTDRMFSLAVDVARKENAVQIGDTVVITAGVPLGQSGTTNLIKAQIVEGGL
;
A
#
# COMPACT_ATOMS: atom_id res chain seq x y z
N MET A 1 -0.17 27.53 -1.70
CA MET A 1 -0.02 26.54 -0.61
C MET A 1 0.77 25.36 -1.15
N ASN A 2 1.79 24.86 -0.45
CA ASN A 2 2.54 23.70 -0.94
C ASN A 2 1.72 22.42 -0.67
N MET A 3 1.20 21.80 -1.73
CA MET A 3 0.32 20.64 -1.67
C MET A 3 1.16 19.37 -1.82
N ARG A 4 1.31 18.60 -0.73
CA ARG A 4 2.16 17.40 -0.68
C ARG A 4 1.72 16.33 -1.70
N LYS A 5 2.68 15.77 -2.43
CA LYS A 5 2.41 14.82 -3.52
C LYS A 5 2.33 13.39 -3.04
N THR A 6 3.34 12.92 -2.32
CA THR A 6 3.44 11.59 -1.72
C THR A 6 2.49 11.51 -0.53
N LYS A 7 1.75 10.41 -0.48
CA LYS A 7 0.68 10.20 0.49
C LYS A 7 1.21 9.43 1.71
N ILE A 8 0.56 9.58 2.85
CA ILE A 8 0.98 8.92 4.08
C ILE A 8 -0.14 8.04 4.60
N ILE A 9 0.18 6.78 4.84
CA ILE A 9 -0.72 5.78 5.40
C ILE A 9 -0.31 5.56 6.86
N CYS A 10 -1.26 5.62 7.78
CA CYS A 10 -1.02 5.31 9.19
C CYS A 10 -1.81 4.05 9.57
N THR A 11 -1.16 3.15 10.31
CA THR A 11 -1.86 2.00 10.87
C THR A 11 -2.55 2.41 12.16
N LEU A 12 -3.84 2.12 12.26
CA LEU A 12 -4.59 2.36 13.48
C LEU A 12 -4.46 1.18 14.44
N GLY A 13 -4.38 1.48 15.72
CA GLY A 13 -4.22 0.52 16.79
C GLY A 13 -4.34 1.19 18.17
N PRO A 14 -4.01 0.46 19.26
CA PRO A 14 -4.25 0.91 20.63
C PRO A 14 -3.71 2.31 20.96
N ALA A 15 -2.58 2.72 20.39
CA ALA A 15 -1.98 4.04 20.65
C ALA A 15 -2.84 5.21 20.13
N VAL A 16 -3.76 4.94 19.18
CA VAL A 16 -4.55 5.95 18.48
C VAL A 16 -6.05 5.67 18.54
N ASP A 17 -6.50 4.77 19.42
CA ASP A 17 -7.91 4.40 19.63
C ASP A 17 -8.73 5.44 20.40
N HIS A 18 -8.54 6.73 20.05
CA HIS A 18 -9.25 7.85 20.65
C HIS A 18 -9.54 8.90 19.58
N ALA A 19 -10.74 9.48 19.57
CA ALA A 19 -11.20 10.38 18.52
C ALA A 19 -10.28 11.61 18.32
N GLU A 20 -9.77 12.19 19.42
CA GLU A 20 -8.86 13.34 19.38
C GLU A 20 -7.55 13.00 18.66
N THR A 21 -6.97 11.82 18.93
CA THR A 21 -5.72 11.39 18.28
C THR A 21 -5.94 11.11 16.80
N ILE A 22 -7.07 10.50 16.42
CA ILE A 22 -7.43 10.30 15.01
C ILE A 22 -7.59 11.66 14.30
N GLU A 23 -8.28 12.62 14.93
CA GLU A 23 -8.42 13.97 14.38
C GLU A 23 -7.05 14.61 14.16
N ARG A 24 -6.15 14.50 15.15
CA ARG A 24 -4.77 14.99 15.03
C ARG A 24 -4.04 14.30 13.88
N LEU A 25 -4.12 12.97 13.72
CA LEU A 25 -3.51 12.27 12.59
C LEU A 25 -4.01 12.79 11.25
N ILE A 26 -5.33 12.95 11.09
CA ILE A 26 -5.92 13.47 9.84
C ILE A 26 -5.41 14.88 9.55
N ARG A 27 -5.44 15.78 10.54
CA ARG A 27 -5.00 17.18 10.39
C ARG A 27 -3.50 17.31 10.14
N THR A 28 -2.68 16.45 10.75
CA THR A 28 -1.22 16.44 10.54
C THR A 28 -0.88 15.94 9.14
N GLY A 29 -1.69 15.06 8.55
CA GLY A 29 -1.59 14.71 7.14
C GLY A 29 -1.74 13.23 6.81
N MET A 30 -2.46 12.44 7.61
CA MET A 30 -2.83 11.08 7.23
C MET A 30 -3.75 11.09 6.00
N ASN A 31 -3.41 10.30 4.97
CA ASN A 31 -4.21 10.16 3.75
C ASN A 31 -5.00 8.85 3.68
N ALA A 32 -4.53 7.80 4.39
CA ALA A 32 -5.29 6.57 4.58
C ALA A 32 -5.03 5.96 5.95
N ALA A 33 -6.06 5.32 6.49
CA ALA A 33 -6.02 4.53 7.72
C ALA A 33 -5.96 3.04 7.37
N ARG A 34 -4.87 2.38 7.79
CA ARG A 34 -4.70 0.94 7.68
C ARG A 34 -5.23 0.24 8.93
N PHE A 35 -6.00 -0.81 8.73
CA PHE A 35 -6.51 -1.71 9.76
C PHE A 35 -5.86 -3.08 9.53
N ASN A 36 -5.02 -3.51 10.46
CA ASN A 36 -4.29 -4.77 10.36
C ASN A 36 -5.12 -5.92 10.94
N PHE A 37 -5.63 -6.83 10.10
CA PHE A 37 -6.49 -7.94 10.50
C PHE A 37 -5.73 -9.21 10.91
N SER A 38 -4.39 -9.16 10.93
CA SER A 38 -3.57 -10.13 11.65
C SER A 38 -3.79 -10.07 13.17
N HIS A 39 -4.38 -8.98 13.68
CA HIS A 39 -4.68 -8.77 15.09
C HIS A 39 -6.10 -8.21 15.28
N GLY A 40 -6.63 -8.42 16.49
CA GLY A 40 -7.93 -7.93 16.91
C GLY A 40 -9.11 -8.68 16.30
N SER A 41 -10.21 -8.68 17.03
CA SER A 41 -11.49 -9.25 16.57
C SER A 41 -12.20 -8.30 15.59
N HIS A 42 -13.13 -8.81 14.78
CA HIS A 42 -14.00 -7.96 13.95
C HIS A 42 -14.75 -6.92 14.77
N ALA A 43 -15.15 -7.24 16.01
CA ALA A 43 -15.83 -6.30 16.91
C ALA A 43 -14.93 -5.12 17.28
N GLU A 44 -13.67 -5.37 17.62
CA GLU A 44 -12.68 -4.32 17.90
C GLU A 44 -12.40 -3.47 16.66
N GLN A 45 -12.20 -4.11 15.50
CA GLN A 45 -11.94 -3.41 14.24
C GLN A 45 -13.14 -2.53 13.84
N LEU A 46 -14.37 -3.01 14.05
CA LEU A 46 -15.60 -2.26 13.78
C LEU A 46 -15.73 -1.03 14.68
N ALA A 47 -15.45 -1.17 15.98
CA ALA A 47 -15.49 -0.05 16.92
C ALA A 47 -14.51 1.05 16.51
N ARG A 48 -13.28 0.66 16.15
CA ARG A 48 -12.24 1.57 15.64
C ARG A 48 -12.64 2.23 14.33
N LEU A 49 -13.19 1.46 13.39
CA LEU A 49 -13.64 1.96 12.09
C LEU A 49 -14.76 2.99 12.24
N ASN A 50 -15.76 2.72 13.08
CA ASN A 50 -16.88 3.63 13.31
C ASN A 50 -16.42 4.96 13.90
N MET A 51 -15.50 4.92 14.87
CA MET A 51 -14.88 6.12 15.42
C MET A 51 -14.10 6.89 14.36
N PHE A 52 -13.27 6.19 13.57
CA PHE A 52 -12.52 6.79 12.47
C PHE A 52 -13.43 7.47 11.44
N LYS A 53 -14.48 6.78 10.96
CA LYS A 53 -15.43 7.33 9.98
C LYS A 53 -16.12 8.57 10.53
N LYS A 54 -16.57 8.55 11.78
CA LYS A 54 -17.19 9.73 12.42
C LYS A 54 -16.25 10.93 12.43
N VAL A 55 -14.98 10.75 12.79
CA VAL A 55 -14.00 11.84 12.81
C VAL A 55 -13.70 12.34 11.39
N ARG A 56 -13.43 11.42 10.46
CA ARG A 56 -13.19 11.72 9.03
C ARG A 56 -14.33 12.55 8.43
N ASP A 57 -15.57 12.12 8.65
CA ASP A 57 -16.76 12.75 8.06
C ASP A 57 -17.02 14.12 8.70
N THR A 58 -16.78 14.27 10.01
CA THR A 58 -16.85 15.59 10.70
C THR A 58 -15.84 16.58 10.13
N LEU A 59 -14.65 16.11 9.73
CA LEU A 59 -13.61 16.93 9.12
C LEU A 59 -13.82 17.17 7.62
N GLY A 60 -14.74 16.46 6.97
CA GLY A 60 -14.90 16.46 5.51
C GLY A 60 -13.69 15.90 4.75
N ALA A 61 -12.79 15.20 5.43
CA ALA A 61 -11.48 14.81 4.90
C ALA A 61 -11.57 13.54 4.04
N PRO A 62 -10.95 13.48 2.85
CA PRO A 62 -10.97 12.31 1.98
C PRO A 62 -9.96 11.26 2.43
N VAL A 63 -10.05 10.76 3.67
CA VAL A 63 -9.10 9.76 4.19
C VAL A 63 -9.62 8.36 3.90
N ALA A 64 -8.82 7.57 3.16
CA ALA A 64 -9.19 6.21 2.78
C ALA A 64 -9.09 5.22 3.94
N THR A 65 -9.77 4.09 3.79
CA THR A 65 -9.69 2.93 4.68
C THR A 65 -9.06 1.75 3.94
N ILE A 66 -8.08 1.09 4.56
CA ILE A 66 -7.37 -0.06 4.00
C ILE A 66 -7.50 -1.21 4.99
N LEU A 67 -8.14 -2.31 4.60
CA LEU A 67 -8.10 -3.57 5.33
C LEU A 67 -6.89 -4.36 4.87
N ASP A 68 -5.94 -4.63 5.76
CA ASP A 68 -4.77 -5.48 5.47
C ASP A 68 -5.05 -6.90 5.96
N THR A 69 -5.13 -7.84 5.02
CA THR A 69 -5.46 -9.23 5.30
C THR A 69 -4.30 -9.92 6.00
N LYS A 70 -4.61 -10.96 6.77
CA LYS A 70 -3.58 -11.77 7.40
C LYS A 70 -2.83 -12.60 6.35
N GLY A 71 -3.58 -13.17 5.41
CA GLY A 71 -3.06 -13.98 4.33
C GLY A 71 -2.63 -15.39 4.77
N PRO A 72 -2.26 -16.23 3.79
CA PRO A 72 -1.79 -17.58 4.03
C PRO A 72 -0.35 -17.57 4.57
N GLU A 73 -0.14 -18.08 5.76
CA GLU A 73 1.18 -18.16 6.41
C GLU A 73 1.40 -19.53 7.06
N ILE A 74 2.66 -19.95 7.16
CA ILE A 74 3.05 -21.13 7.91
C ILE A 74 3.56 -20.66 9.28
N ARG A 75 3.15 -21.35 10.34
CA ARG A 75 3.66 -21.13 11.69
C ARG A 75 4.02 -22.43 12.36
N ILE A 76 4.89 -22.36 13.34
CA ILE A 76 4.98 -23.40 14.37
C ILE A 76 3.79 -23.30 15.32
N LYS A 77 3.38 -24.41 15.92
CA LYS A 77 2.30 -24.47 16.91
C LYS A 77 2.83 -24.14 18.31
N THR A 78 2.36 -24.85 19.33
CA THR A 78 2.59 -24.56 20.74
C THR A 78 3.62 -25.49 21.36
N PHE A 79 4.43 -24.97 22.29
CA PHE A 79 5.30 -25.76 23.16
C PHE A 79 4.59 -26.11 24.47
N ALA A 80 4.78 -27.33 24.98
CA ALA A 80 4.16 -27.78 26.23
C ALA A 80 4.62 -26.99 27.45
N ASP A 81 5.94 -26.83 27.59
CA ASP A 81 6.58 -26.27 28.79
C ASP A 81 6.99 -24.80 28.63
N GLY A 82 6.41 -24.12 27.63
CA GLY A 82 6.75 -22.74 27.29
C GLY A 82 7.89 -22.61 26.27
N PRO A 83 8.45 -21.40 26.09
CA PRO A 83 9.49 -21.13 25.10
C PRO A 83 10.74 -21.99 25.31
N VAL A 84 11.40 -22.37 24.22
CA VAL A 84 12.66 -23.12 24.21
C VAL A 84 13.79 -22.26 23.63
N THR A 85 15.04 -22.68 23.81
CA THR A 85 16.19 -22.06 23.15
C THR A 85 16.86 -23.11 22.30
N LEU A 86 17.05 -22.81 21.02
CA LEU A 86 17.76 -23.69 20.09
C LEU A 86 19.23 -23.30 20.00
N GLU A 87 20.13 -24.29 20.09
CA GLU A 87 21.57 -24.09 19.96
C GLU A 87 22.05 -24.37 18.53
N GLN A 88 23.09 -23.66 18.08
CA GLN A 88 23.70 -23.91 16.77
C GLN A 88 24.28 -25.34 16.69
N GLY A 89 24.03 -26.03 15.58
CA GLY A 89 24.42 -27.43 15.36
C GLY A 89 23.48 -28.45 16.02
N GLN A 90 22.48 -28.00 16.78
CA GLN A 90 21.49 -28.88 17.38
C GLN A 90 20.57 -29.48 16.31
N GLY A 91 20.17 -30.75 16.47
CA GLY A 91 19.08 -31.33 15.72
C GLY A 91 17.72 -30.81 16.21
N PHE A 92 16.84 -30.44 15.28
CA PHE A 92 15.48 -30.01 15.58
C PHE A 92 14.50 -30.51 14.52
N ILE A 93 13.33 -30.99 14.94
CA ILE A 93 12.34 -31.61 14.05
C ILE A 93 11.13 -30.69 13.89
N LEU A 94 10.80 -30.35 12.64
CA LEU A 94 9.49 -29.80 12.31
C LEU A 94 8.58 -30.96 11.90
N THR A 95 7.42 -31.11 12.54
CA THR A 95 6.46 -32.18 12.21
C THR A 95 5.13 -31.61 11.74
N THR A 96 4.48 -32.30 10.81
CA THR A 96 3.09 -32.00 10.42
C THR A 96 2.05 -32.72 11.26
N ASP A 97 2.47 -33.63 12.15
CA ASP A 97 1.58 -34.22 13.15
C ASP A 97 1.14 -33.17 14.18
N ASP A 98 0.02 -33.41 14.85
CA ASP A 98 -0.47 -32.52 15.90
C ASP A 98 0.06 -32.96 17.26
N VAL A 99 1.27 -32.51 17.59
CA VAL A 99 1.94 -32.79 18.87
C VAL A 99 2.40 -31.49 19.55
N PRO A 100 2.37 -31.42 20.88
CA PRO A 100 2.99 -30.30 21.57
C PRO A 100 4.50 -30.31 21.33
N GLY A 101 5.07 -29.12 21.12
CA GLY A 101 6.50 -28.95 20.92
C GLY A 101 7.30 -29.01 22.22
N ASP A 102 8.57 -29.33 22.06
CA ASP A 102 9.61 -29.36 23.11
C ASP A 102 10.95 -28.87 22.52
N GLY A 103 12.06 -29.05 23.27
CA GLY A 103 13.39 -28.62 22.83
C GLY A 103 13.95 -29.35 21.60
N HIS A 104 13.30 -30.41 21.12
CA HIS A 104 13.78 -31.26 20.01
C HIS A 104 12.81 -31.28 18.83
N ARG A 105 11.52 -31.01 19.04
CA ARG A 105 10.52 -31.03 17.96
C ARG A 105 9.40 -30.01 18.16
N VAL A 106 8.79 -29.55 17.07
CA VAL A 106 7.56 -28.75 17.12
C VAL A 106 6.69 -28.98 15.90
N SER A 107 5.38 -28.92 16.11
CA SER A 107 4.39 -29.05 15.04
C SER A 107 4.28 -27.78 14.20
N VAL A 108 3.93 -27.91 12.92
CA VAL A 108 3.65 -26.78 12.02
C VAL A 108 2.18 -26.71 11.64
N THR A 109 1.71 -25.54 11.22
CA THR A 109 0.31 -25.33 10.80
C THR A 109 0.02 -25.88 9.39
N TYR A 110 1.04 -26.02 8.53
CA TYR A 110 0.87 -26.46 7.15
C TYR A 110 1.09 -27.96 6.98
N ALA A 111 -0.01 -28.71 6.84
CA ALA A 111 -0.01 -30.18 6.83
C ALA A 111 0.77 -30.81 5.67
N ASN A 112 1.01 -30.08 4.57
CA ASN A 112 1.75 -30.59 3.42
C ASN A 112 3.24 -30.19 3.43
N LEU A 113 3.74 -29.51 4.47
CA LEU A 113 5.11 -29.00 4.48
C LEU A 113 6.15 -30.09 4.21
N HIS A 114 6.01 -31.27 4.83
CA HIS A 114 6.93 -32.40 4.66
C HIS A 114 6.98 -32.93 3.22
N LYS A 115 6.00 -32.63 2.37
CA LYS A 115 5.98 -33.04 0.95
C LYS A 115 6.62 -32.01 0.02
N GLU A 116 6.83 -30.80 0.51
CA GLU A 116 7.23 -29.64 -0.30
C GLU A 116 8.66 -29.18 0.01
N VAL A 117 9.27 -29.68 1.09
CA VAL A 117 10.68 -29.44 1.44
C VAL A 117 11.53 -30.70 1.25
N GLY A 118 12.84 -30.51 1.05
CA GLY A 118 13.79 -31.61 0.91
C GLY A 118 15.16 -31.28 1.50
N PRO A 119 16.10 -32.25 1.51
CA PRO A 119 17.46 -32.03 1.99
C PRO A 119 18.11 -30.80 1.37
N GLY A 120 18.73 -29.97 2.19
CA GLY A 120 19.38 -28.72 1.80
C GLY A 120 18.47 -27.49 1.80
N CYS A 121 17.14 -27.64 1.92
CA CYS A 121 16.23 -26.50 2.06
C CYS A 121 16.55 -25.70 3.33
N ARG A 122 16.45 -24.37 3.22
CA ARG A 122 16.52 -23.45 4.35
C ARG A 122 15.12 -23.17 4.87
N ILE A 123 14.95 -23.22 6.19
CA ILE A 123 13.71 -22.87 6.86
C ILE A 123 14.03 -21.80 7.89
N LEU A 124 13.44 -20.63 7.71
CA LEU A 124 13.58 -19.48 8.57
C LEU A 124 12.40 -19.46 9.54
N VAL A 125 12.67 -19.26 10.83
CA VAL A 125 11.66 -19.22 11.88
C VAL A 125 11.75 -17.91 12.66
N ASP A 126 10.59 -17.36 13.02
CA ASP A 126 10.47 -16.07 13.73
C ASP A 126 11.12 -14.93 12.93
N ASP A 127 10.61 -14.72 11.71
CA ASP A 127 11.04 -13.67 10.77
C ASP A 127 12.55 -13.72 10.47
N GLY A 128 13.10 -14.93 10.40
CA GLY A 128 14.52 -15.19 10.11
C GLY A 128 15.46 -15.09 11.31
N LEU A 129 14.94 -14.95 12.54
CA LEU A 129 15.77 -15.00 13.74
C LEU A 129 16.49 -16.35 13.88
N ILE A 130 15.79 -17.45 13.60
CA ILE A 130 16.32 -18.81 13.64
C ILE A 130 16.39 -19.35 12.22
N GLU A 131 17.52 -19.97 11.87
CA GLU A 131 17.72 -20.63 10.58
C GLU A 131 17.94 -22.12 10.79
N LEU A 132 17.15 -22.93 10.09
CA LEU A 132 17.20 -24.37 10.09
C LEU A 132 17.56 -24.86 8.69
N ARG A 133 18.43 -25.87 8.59
CA ARG A 133 18.73 -26.58 7.35
C ARG A 133 18.15 -27.98 7.39
N VAL A 134 17.30 -28.31 6.42
CA VAL A 134 16.71 -29.64 6.29
C VAL A 134 17.81 -30.64 5.95
N GLN A 135 17.95 -31.68 6.77
CA GLN A 135 18.89 -32.78 6.56
C GLN A 135 18.22 -33.93 5.82
N LYS A 136 17.01 -34.30 6.25
CA LYS A 136 16.19 -35.36 5.64
C LYS A 136 14.72 -35.18 6.02
N VAL A 137 13.84 -35.83 5.27
CA VAL A 137 12.41 -35.95 5.59
C VAL A 137 12.07 -37.43 5.74
N GLU A 138 11.47 -37.80 6.88
CA GLU A 138 11.03 -39.16 7.18
C GLU A 138 9.55 -39.15 7.58
N GLY A 139 8.68 -39.58 6.66
CA GLY A 139 7.23 -39.52 6.88
C GLY A 139 6.76 -38.09 7.07
N HIS A 140 6.26 -37.77 8.27
CA HIS A 140 5.76 -36.44 8.63
C HIS A 140 6.81 -35.59 9.36
N GLU A 141 8.01 -36.13 9.61
CA GLU A 141 9.09 -35.46 10.32
C GLU A 141 10.12 -34.87 9.34
N ILE A 142 10.37 -33.57 9.48
CA ILE A 142 11.40 -32.83 8.76
C ILE A 142 12.55 -32.65 9.73
N HIS A 143 13.60 -33.43 9.56
CA HIS A 143 14.79 -33.36 10.42
C HIS A 143 15.68 -32.23 9.95
N CYS A 144 15.90 -31.25 10.81
CA CYS A 144 16.74 -30.10 10.54
C CYS A 144 17.95 -30.05 11.47
N GLU A 145 18.99 -29.36 11.02
CA GLU A 145 20.07 -28.85 11.84
C GLU A 145 19.89 -27.34 12.02
N VAL A 146 20.10 -26.84 13.24
CA VAL A 146 20.02 -25.41 13.55
C VAL A 146 21.30 -24.72 13.07
N GLU A 147 21.22 -23.90 12.03
CA GLU A 147 22.36 -23.11 11.54
C GLU A 147 22.55 -21.83 12.36
N ASN A 148 21.44 -21.17 12.73
CA ASN A 148 21.42 -20.02 13.63
C ASN A 148 20.37 -20.25 14.72
N GLY A 149 20.82 -20.31 15.98
CA GLY A 149 19.98 -20.59 17.14
C GLY A 149 19.39 -19.33 17.77
N GLY A 150 18.57 -19.53 18.80
CA GLY A 150 17.91 -18.43 19.51
C GLY A 150 16.70 -18.87 20.33
N PRO A 151 16.07 -17.94 21.06
CA PRO A 151 14.82 -18.21 21.77
C PRO A 151 13.68 -18.42 20.78
N LEU A 152 12.92 -19.50 20.96
CA LEU A 152 11.77 -19.86 20.15
C LEU A 152 10.53 -20.01 21.03
N SER A 153 9.49 -19.24 20.75
CA SER A 153 8.20 -19.31 21.44
C SER A 153 7.10 -19.82 20.51
N SER A 154 5.88 -20.02 21.02
CA SER A 154 4.78 -20.58 20.24
C SER A 154 4.31 -19.64 19.11
N ASN A 155 3.70 -20.20 18.06
CA ASN A 155 3.03 -19.45 17.00
C ASN A 155 3.96 -18.51 16.19
N LYS A 156 5.26 -18.83 16.08
CA LYS A 156 6.19 -18.07 15.24
C LYS A 156 6.08 -18.42 13.77
N SER A 157 6.33 -17.44 12.90
CA SER A 157 6.32 -17.57 11.44
C SER A 157 7.36 -18.57 10.96
N ILE A 158 7.05 -19.23 9.84
CA ILE A 158 7.97 -20.04 9.05
C ILE A 158 8.02 -19.45 7.64
N ASN A 159 9.22 -19.17 7.15
CA ASN A 159 9.50 -18.79 5.78
C ASN A 159 10.47 -19.81 5.16
N ILE A 160 10.25 -20.17 3.89
CA ILE A 160 11.05 -21.20 3.22
C ILE A 160 11.56 -20.60 1.90
N PRO A 161 12.69 -19.88 1.93
CA PRO A 161 13.25 -19.25 0.73
C PRO A 161 13.53 -20.29 -0.36
N ASP A 162 13.38 -19.86 -1.61
CA ASP A 162 13.73 -20.64 -2.81
C ASP A 162 12.89 -21.92 -3.03
N VAL A 163 11.77 -22.09 -2.31
CA VAL A 163 10.84 -23.20 -2.47
C VAL A 163 9.43 -22.69 -2.79
N HIS A 164 8.81 -23.26 -3.82
CA HIS A 164 7.41 -22.97 -4.16
C HIS A 164 6.46 -23.74 -3.25
N ILE A 165 5.90 -23.04 -2.26
CA ILE A 165 4.92 -23.62 -1.35
C ILE A 165 3.51 -23.48 -1.93
N LEU A 166 2.73 -24.56 -1.94
CA LEU A 166 1.38 -24.61 -2.52
C LEU A 166 0.28 -24.11 -1.55
N LEU A 167 0.54 -23.00 -0.86
CA LEU A 167 -0.47 -22.35 -0.03
C LEU A 167 -1.65 -21.84 -0.88
N PRO A 168 -2.90 -21.92 -0.38
CA PRO A 168 -4.04 -21.29 -1.02
C PRO A 168 -3.86 -19.77 -1.06
N SER A 169 -4.52 -19.09 -2.00
CA SER A 169 -4.54 -17.63 -2.09
C SER A 169 -5.32 -16.95 -0.95
N LEU A 170 -6.28 -17.65 -0.36
CA LEU A 170 -7.18 -17.16 0.69
C LEU A 170 -7.36 -18.21 1.78
N THR A 171 -7.23 -17.79 3.05
CA THR A 171 -7.68 -18.57 4.21
C THR A 171 -9.17 -18.34 4.48
N ASP A 172 -9.79 -19.20 5.31
CA ASP A 172 -11.19 -18.99 5.73
C ASP A 172 -11.36 -17.66 6.48
N LYS A 173 -10.37 -17.31 7.31
CA LYS A 173 -10.32 -16.00 7.98
C LYS A 173 -10.27 -14.85 6.97
N ASP A 174 -9.46 -14.97 5.90
CA ASP A 174 -9.41 -13.91 4.88
C ASP A 174 -10.78 -13.75 4.20
N ARG A 175 -11.52 -14.84 3.95
CA ARG A 175 -12.89 -14.74 3.39
C ARG A 175 -13.84 -13.99 4.31
N GLU A 176 -13.78 -14.26 5.61
CA GLU A 176 -14.56 -13.53 6.62
C GLU A 176 -14.15 -12.05 6.69
N ASP A 177 -12.83 -11.76 6.65
CA ASP A 177 -12.29 -10.40 6.65
C ASP A 177 -12.70 -9.63 5.37
N LEU A 178 -12.73 -10.28 4.20
CA LEU A 178 -13.21 -9.69 2.95
C LEU A 178 -14.71 -9.39 2.99
N LYS A 179 -15.52 -10.29 3.54
CA LYS A 179 -16.94 -10.01 3.76
C LYS A 179 -17.12 -8.81 4.69
N PHE A 180 -16.36 -8.76 5.78
CA PHE A 180 -16.36 -7.63 6.70
C PHE A 180 -16.00 -6.32 6.00
N ALA A 181 -15.02 -6.33 5.08
CA ALA A 181 -14.63 -5.17 4.30
C ALA A 181 -15.80 -4.60 3.48
N VAL A 182 -16.56 -5.50 2.84
CA VAL A 182 -17.71 -5.13 1.99
C VAL A 182 -18.87 -4.60 2.83
N ASP A 183 -19.24 -5.32 3.90
CA ASP A 183 -20.32 -4.90 4.81
C ASP A 183 -20.07 -3.52 5.43
N ASN A 184 -18.80 -3.13 5.55
CA ASN A 184 -18.36 -1.91 6.21
C ASN A 184 -17.74 -0.86 5.28
N ASP A 185 -17.99 -0.90 3.97
CA ASP A 185 -17.57 0.13 3.00
C ASP A 185 -16.08 0.52 3.14
N PHE A 186 -15.19 -0.49 3.09
CA PHE A 186 -13.75 -0.25 2.96
C PHE A 186 -13.39 0.20 1.56
N ASP A 187 -12.37 1.06 1.45
CA ASP A 187 -11.93 1.57 0.15
C ASP A 187 -10.94 0.61 -0.54
N PHE A 188 -10.10 -0.07 0.26
CA PHE A 188 -9.05 -0.97 -0.21
C PHE A 188 -8.94 -2.25 0.62
N ILE A 189 -8.51 -3.32 -0.05
CA ILE A 189 -7.88 -4.50 0.54
C ILE A 189 -6.38 -4.44 0.24
N ALA A 190 -5.53 -4.55 1.25
CA ALA A 190 -4.12 -4.91 1.08
C ALA A 190 -3.98 -6.42 1.27
N ALA A 191 -3.68 -7.13 0.19
CA ALA A 191 -3.64 -8.57 0.12
C ALA A 191 -2.24 -9.11 0.42
N SER A 192 -2.09 -9.82 1.53
CA SER A 192 -0.82 -10.43 1.97
C SER A 192 -0.43 -11.65 1.12
N PHE A 193 0.87 -11.88 1.02
CA PHE A 193 1.53 -13.02 0.38
C PHE A 193 1.11 -13.28 -1.07
N VAL A 194 0.84 -12.22 -1.85
CA VAL A 194 0.49 -12.34 -3.27
C VAL A 194 1.70 -12.76 -4.08
N ARG A 195 1.56 -13.88 -4.80
CA ARG A 195 2.64 -14.50 -5.58
C ARG A 195 2.39 -14.49 -7.07
N LYS A 196 1.13 -14.39 -7.49
CA LYS A 196 0.70 -14.47 -8.89
C LYS A 196 -0.61 -13.73 -9.13
N ALA A 197 -0.91 -13.45 -10.40
CA ALA A 197 -2.13 -12.76 -10.81
C ALA A 197 -3.41 -13.45 -10.30
N SER A 198 -3.45 -14.79 -10.32
CA SER A 198 -4.64 -15.53 -9.87
C SER A 198 -4.98 -15.31 -8.40
N ASP A 199 -4.00 -15.02 -7.54
CA ASP A 199 -4.28 -14.75 -6.13
C ASP A 199 -5.12 -13.45 -5.97
N VAL A 200 -4.82 -12.45 -6.80
CA VAL A 200 -5.57 -11.18 -6.86
C VAL A 200 -6.96 -11.41 -7.46
N GLU A 201 -7.06 -12.25 -8.48
CA GLU A 201 -8.33 -12.63 -9.11
C GLU A 201 -9.25 -13.38 -8.14
N ASP A 202 -8.70 -14.27 -7.32
CA ASP A 202 -9.44 -15.00 -6.28
C ASP A 202 -10.02 -14.05 -5.24
N ILE A 203 -9.25 -13.05 -4.78
CA ILE A 203 -9.71 -12.00 -3.87
C ILE A 203 -10.83 -11.18 -4.54
N ARG A 204 -10.65 -10.79 -5.80
CA ARG A 204 -11.65 -10.04 -6.56
C ARG A 204 -12.94 -10.84 -6.73
N ALA A 205 -12.84 -12.15 -6.99
CA ALA A 205 -13.97 -13.05 -7.08
C ALA A 205 -14.68 -13.21 -5.74
N GLU A 206 -13.94 -13.30 -4.63
CA GLU A 206 -14.53 -13.36 -3.29
C GLU A 206 -15.26 -12.06 -2.92
N LEU A 207 -14.65 -10.89 -3.13
CA LEU A 207 -15.31 -9.60 -2.92
C LEU A 207 -16.61 -9.47 -3.72
N ARG A 208 -16.61 -9.92 -4.98
CA ARG A 208 -17.80 -9.91 -5.86
C ARG A 208 -18.97 -10.71 -5.30
N LYS A 209 -18.74 -11.82 -4.62
CA LYS A 209 -19.82 -12.62 -3.99
C LYS A 209 -20.63 -11.81 -2.99
N HIS A 210 -20.01 -10.80 -2.38
CA HIS A 210 -20.63 -9.94 -1.38
C HIS A 210 -21.03 -8.55 -1.92
N GLY A 211 -20.81 -8.28 -3.21
CA GLY A 211 -21.10 -6.97 -3.83
C GLY A 211 -19.95 -5.94 -3.75
N GLY A 212 -18.73 -6.40 -3.47
CA GLY A 212 -17.53 -5.58 -3.27
C GLY A 212 -16.81 -5.10 -4.53
N ASP A 213 -17.47 -5.01 -5.70
CA ASP A 213 -16.83 -4.65 -6.99
C ASP A 213 -16.08 -3.30 -6.98
N ASN A 214 -16.47 -2.40 -6.09
CA ASN A 214 -15.86 -1.09 -5.97
C ASN A 214 -14.61 -1.05 -5.09
N ILE A 215 -14.36 -2.09 -4.28
CA ILE A 215 -13.18 -2.16 -3.41
C ILE A 215 -11.94 -2.47 -4.25
N ARG A 216 -10.87 -1.72 -4.00
CA ARG A 216 -9.61 -1.81 -4.75
C ARG A 216 -8.65 -2.78 -4.06
N ILE A 217 -7.88 -3.54 -4.84
CA ILE A 217 -6.94 -4.52 -4.30
C ILE A 217 -5.49 -4.02 -4.47
N ILE A 218 -4.78 -3.91 -3.36
CA ILE A 218 -3.35 -3.63 -3.28
C ILE A 218 -2.63 -4.96 -3.03
N ALA A 219 -1.87 -5.46 -3.99
CA ALA A 219 -1.10 -6.69 -3.79
C ALA A 219 0.20 -6.39 -3.00
N LYS A 220 0.42 -7.12 -1.90
CA LYS A 220 1.66 -7.02 -1.11
C LYS A 220 2.67 -8.01 -1.65
N ILE A 221 3.81 -7.49 -2.08
CA ILE A 221 4.93 -8.31 -2.60
C ILE A 221 5.91 -8.56 -1.46
N GLU A 222 5.95 -9.81 -1.01
CA GLU A 222 6.60 -10.23 0.24
C GLU A 222 7.62 -11.36 0.02
N ASN A 223 7.69 -11.95 -1.18
CA ASN A 223 8.60 -13.05 -1.49
C ASN A 223 9.15 -12.99 -2.92
N ARG A 224 10.07 -13.90 -3.23
CA ARG A 224 10.74 -14.00 -4.53
C ARG A 224 9.76 -14.28 -5.67
N GLU A 225 8.80 -15.19 -5.48
CA GLU A 225 7.82 -15.54 -6.50
C GLU A 225 6.95 -14.33 -6.91
N GLY A 226 6.50 -13.53 -5.94
CA GLY A 226 5.76 -12.29 -6.21
C GLY A 226 6.61 -11.25 -6.96
N VAL A 227 7.92 -11.19 -6.71
CA VAL A 227 8.85 -10.34 -7.45
C VAL A 227 9.01 -10.82 -8.90
N GLU A 228 9.12 -12.12 -9.12
CA GLU A 228 9.27 -12.72 -10.46
C GLU A 228 8.01 -12.58 -11.32
N ASN A 229 6.84 -12.69 -10.69
CA ASN A 229 5.53 -12.56 -11.35
C ASN A 229 4.95 -11.14 -11.35
N LEU A 230 5.76 -10.14 -10.99
CA LEU A 230 5.33 -8.77 -10.72
C LEU A 230 4.47 -8.15 -11.84
N GLU A 231 4.82 -8.36 -13.11
CA GLU A 231 4.08 -7.77 -14.24
C GLU A 231 2.64 -8.29 -14.32
N GLY A 232 2.45 -9.60 -14.12
CA GLY A 232 1.11 -10.21 -14.08
C GLY A 232 0.31 -9.74 -12.87
N ILE A 233 0.95 -9.61 -11.71
CA ILE A 233 0.31 -9.11 -10.49
C ILE A 233 -0.14 -7.66 -10.67
N ILE A 234 0.73 -6.80 -11.23
CA ILE A 234 0.40 -5.40 -11.54
C ILE A 234 -0.82 -5.33 -12.46
N ALA A 235 -0.89 -6.17 -13.49
CA ALA A 235 -2.01 -6.18 -14.43
C ALA A 235 -3.36 -6.58 -13.78
N ALA A 236 -3.34 -7.43 -12.75
CA ALA A 236 -4.54 -7.88 -12.04
C ALA A 236 -4.94 -6.97 -10.86
N SER A 237 -4.02 -6.12 -10.37
CA SER A 237 -4.18 -5.32 -9.15
C SER A 237 -4.64 -3.89 -9.39
N ASP A 238 -5.08 -3.21 -8.33
CA ASP A 238 -5.38 -1.77 -8.34
C ASP A 238 -4.26 -0.94 -7.67
N GLY A 239 -3.23 -1.59 -7.12
CA GLY A 239 -2.03 -0.99 -6.52
C GLY A 239 -1.04 -2.07 -6.04
N ILE A 240 0.17 -1.67 -5.69
CA ILE A 240 1.20 -2.57 -5.14
C ILE A 240 1.72 -2.03 -3.81
N MET A 241 2.01 -2.92 -2.86
CA MET A 241 2.75 -2.61 -1.64
C MET A 241 4.08 -3.36 -1.62
N VAL A 242 5.16 -2.61 -1.49
CA VAL A 242 6.52 -3.14 -1.29
C VAL A 242 6.73 -3.31 0.21
N ALA A 243 6.56 -4.54 0.70
CA ALA A 243 6.66 -4.91 2.11
C ALA A 243 8.10 -5.38 2.42
N ARG A 244 8.97 -4.43 2.77
CA ARG A 244 10.43 -4.63 2.81
C ARG A 244 10.88 -5.53 3.96
N GLY A 245 10.16 -5.51 5.08
CA GLY A 245 10.39 -6.37 6.23
C GLY A 245 10.22 -7.82 5.82
N ASP A 246 9.04 -8.19 5.33
CA ASP A 246 8.72 -9.55 4.88
C ASP A 246 9.64 -9.98 3.72
N LEU A 247 9.85 -9.10 2.74
CA LEU A 247 10.75 -9.37 1.61
C LEU A 247 12.19 -9.60 2.06
N GLY A 248 12.66 -8.89 3.09
CA GLY A 248 14.00 -9.02 3.64
C GLY A 248 14.22 -10.30 4.46
N VAL A 249 13.14 -11.01 4.82
CA VAL A 249 13.24 -12.36 5.40
C VAL A 249 13.57 -13.37 4.31
N GLU A 250 12.91 -13.30 3.15
CA GLU A 250 13.06 -14.31 2.09
C GLU A 250 14.15 -13.98 1.05
N ILE A 251 14.47 -12.71 0.87
CA ILE A 251 15.43 -12.24 -0.13
C ILE A 251 16.62 -11.59 0.60
N PRO A 252 17.87 -11.84 0.14
CA PRO A 252 19.03 -11.18 0.72
C PRO A 252 18.86 -9.67 0.83
N ALA A 253 19.14 -9.11 2.03
CA ALA A 253 18.87 -7.72 2.35
C ALA A 253 19.51 -6.70 1.37
N HIS A 254 20.64 -7.04 0.75
CA HIS A 254 21.32 -6.18 -0.23
C HIS A 254 20.62 -6.15 -1.60
N GLU A 255 19.75 -7.11 -1.92
CA GLU A 255 18.90 -7.09 -3.13
C GLU A 255 17.63 -6.26 -2.95
N VAL A 256 17.10 -6.17 -1.72
CA VAL A 256 15.81 -5.50 -1.42
C VAL A 256 15.73 -4.06 -1.95
N PRO A 257 16.73 -3.18 -1.78
CA PRO A 257 16.68 -1.82 -2.34
C PRO A 257 16.61 -1.79 -3.87
N ILE A 258 17.23 -2.77 -4.55
CA ILE A 258 17.21 -2.88 -6.01
C ILE A 258 15.80 -3.29 -6.47
N LEU A 259 15.20 -4.26 -5.78
CA LEU A 259 13.86 -4.74 -6.08
C LEU A 259 12.79 -3.68 -5.78
N GLN A 260 12.92 -2.92 -4.69
CA GLN A 260 12.06 -1.76 -4.40
C GLN A 260 12.01 -0.80 -5.58
N LYS A 261 13.17 -0.37 -6.09
CA LYS A 261 13.24 0.57 -7.23
C LYS A 261 12.57 -0.01 -8.47
N LYS A 262 12.79 -1.29 -8.76
CA LYS A 262 12.16 -1.99 -9.89
C LYS A 262 10.64 -2.03 -9.73
N MET A 263 10.13 -2.43 -8.57
CA MET A 263 8.69 -2.53 -8.27
C MET A 263 7.99 -1.18 -8.35
N ILE A 264 8.58 -0.15 -7.75
CA ILE A 264 8.05 1.23 -7.83
C ILE A 264 7.97 1.67 -9.29
N LYS A 265 9.06 1.55 -10.06
CA LYS A 265 9.08 1.98 -11.48
C LYS A 265 8.11 1.19 -12.35
N ALA A 266 7.93 -0.11 -12.12
CA ALA A 266 6.97 -0.94 -12.86
C ALA A 266 5.52 -0.52 -12.56
N THR A 267 5.20 -0.32 -11.28
CA THR A 267 3.83 0.05 -10.84
C THR A 267 3.43 1.44 -11.34
N ILE A 268 4.35 2.40 -11.30
CA ILE A 268 4.12 3.76 -11.83
C ILE A 268 3.83 3.71 -13.33
N ARG A 269 4.58 2.89 -14.10
CA ARG A 269 4.36 2.74 -15.54
C ARG A 269 2.94 2.27 -15.86
N ALA A 270 2.38 1.40 -15.02
CA ALA A 270 1.00 0.94 -15.12
C ALA A 270 -0.06 1.97 -14.67
N GLY A 271 0.33 3.14 -14.16
CA GLY A 271 -0.62 4.14 -13.66
C GLY A 271 -1.25 3.78 -12.31
N LEU A 272 -0.63 2.87 -11.55
CA LEU A 272 -1.15 2.41 -10.27
C LEU A 272 -0.41 3.06 -9.09
N PRO A 273 -1.07 3.25 -7.94
CA PRO A 273 -0.39 3.64 -6.71
C PRO A 273 0.53 2.52 -6.22
N VAL A 274 1.69 2.91 -5.72
CA VAL A 274 2.65 2.03 -5.06
C VAL A 274 2.96 2.55 -3.65
N ILE A 275 2.96 1.64 -2.68
CA ILE A 275 3.18 1.92 -1.26
C ILE A 275 4.52 1.32 -0.85
N THR A 276 5.40 2.13 -0.27
CA THR A 276 6.60 1.63 0.42
C THR A 276 6.27 1.43 1.89
N ALA A 277 6.36 0.20 2.37
CA ALA A 277 5.89 -0.22 3.68
C ALA A 277 6.97 -0.88 4.53
N THR A 278 6.73 -0.93 5.84
CA THR A 278 7.60 -1.51 6.91
C THR A 278 8.96 -0.83 7.04
N GLN A 279 9.64 -0.97 8.19
CA GLN A 279 11.00 -0.43 8.42
C GLN A 279 11.18 1.06 8.08
N MET A 280 10.14 1.89 8.22
CA MET A 280 10.22 3.31 7.84
C MET A 280 10.81 4.14 8.98
N LEU A 281 10.09 4.30 10.09
CA LEU A 281 10.53 5.06 11.26
C LEU A 281 10.43 4.20 12.53
N ASP A 282 10.75 2.90 12.43
CA ASP A 282 10.49 1.88 13.45
C ASP A 282 11.04 2.24 14.84
N SER A 283 12.20 2.91 14.90
CA SER A 283 12.78 3.39 16.16
C SER A 283 11.84 4.35 16.91
N MET A 284 10.92 5.03 16.21
CA MET A 284 9.93 5.93 16.79
C MET A 284 8.77 5.25 17.50
N ILE A 285 8.67 3.92 17.42
CA ILE A 285 7.83 3.14 18.36
C ILE A 285 8.24 3.45 19.80
N ARG A 286 9.56 3.56 20.03
CA ARG A 286 10.17 3.71 21.36
C ARG A 286 10.75 5.09 21.62
N ASN A 287 11.15 5.82 20.58
CA ASN A 287 11.91 7.06 20.67
C ASN A 287 11.14 8.26 20.07
N PRO A 288 11.30 9.48 20.61
CA PRO A 288 10.62 10.66 20.09
C PRO A 288 11.21 11.20 18.77
N ARG A 289 12.33 10.64 18.30
CA ARG A 289 13.03 11.03 17.06
C ARG A 289 13.59 9.78 16.36
N PRO A 290 13.59 9.76 15.02
CA PRO A 290 14.16 8.65 14.27
C PRO A 290 15.68 8.73 14.22
N THR A 291 16.29 7.68 13.71
CA THR A 291 17.69 7.69 13.27
C THR A 291 17.85 8.44 11.94
N ARG A 292 19.09 8.86 11.63
CA ARG A 292 19.40 9.43 10.31
C ARG A 292 19.22 8.42 9.17
N ALA A 293 19.45 7.13 9.45
CA ALA A 293 19.29 6.06 8.47
C ALA A 293 17.82 5.92 8.04
N GLU A 294 16.89 5.92 8.99
CA GLU A 294 15.45 5.87 8.73
C GLU A 294 14.97 7.10 7.92
N VAL A 295 15.41 8.31 8.29
CA VAL A 295 15.08 9.53 7.52
C VAL A 295 15.61 9.45 6.09
N SER A 296 16.83 8.95 5.91
CA SER A 296 17.43 8.74 4.58
C SER A 296 16.63 7.71 3.77
N ASP A 297 16.20 6.62 4.41
CA ASP A 297 15.43 5.55 3.77
C ASP A 297 14.05 6.04 3.30
N VAL A 298 13.32 6.77 4.14
CA VAL A 298 12.06 7.43 3.77
C VAL A 298 12.28 8.39 2.59
N ALA A 299 13.32 9.23 2.63
CA ALA A 299 13.61 10.17 1.55
C ALA A 299 13.94 9.43 0.23
N ASN A 300 14.67 8.32 0.30
CA ASN A 300 14.98 7.50 -0.88
C ASN A 300 13.72 6.85 -1.48
N ALA A 301 12.76 6.41 -0.66
CA ALA A 301 11.47 5.92 -1.18
C ALA A 301 10.72 7.01 -1.98
N VAL A 302 10.79 8.28 -1.53
CA VAL A 302 10.24 9.44 -2.26
C VAL A 302 11.02 9.70 -3.55
N PHE A 303 12.35 9.68 -3.52
CA PHE A 303 13.18 9.86 -4.71
C PHE A 303 12.95 8.78 -5.77
N ASP A 304 12.70 7.55 -5.34
CA ASP A 304 12.33 6.41 -6.20
C ASP A 304 10.96 6.59 -6.86
N GLY A 305 10.12 7.50 -6.34
CA GLY A 305 8.84 7.88 -6.91
C GLY A 305 7.63 7.21 -6.26
N THR A 306 7.78 6.67 -5.04
CA THR A 306 6.68 6.00 -4.34
C THR A 306 5.42 6.87 -4.26
N SER A 307 4.23 6.26 -4.33
CA SER A 307 2.98 7.02 -4.22
C SER A 307 2.62 7.26 -2.76
N CYS A 308 2.93 6.30 -1.90
CA CYS A 308 2.71 6.41 -0.48
C CYS A 308 3.88 5.85 0.33
N VAL A 309 4.05 6.42 1.52
CA VAL A 309 4.85 5.87 2.61
C VAL A 309 3.92 5.43 3.74
N MET A 310 4.24 4.34 4.42
CA MET A 310 3.36 3.75 5.44
C MET A 310 4.03 3.62 6.81
N LEU A 311 3.34 4.11 7.84
CA LEU A 311 3.68 3.88 9.25
C LEU A 311 2.91 2.65 9.76
N SER A 312 3.63 1.72 10.38
CA SER A 312 3.14 0.47 10.95
C SER A 312 3.00 0.60 12.47
N GLY A 313 3.90 -0.03 13.23
CA GLY A 313 3.88 -0.02 14.69
C GLY A 313 4.04 1.39 15.27
N GLU A 314 4.69 2.30 14.54
CA GLU A 314 4.93 3.69 14.95
C GLU A 314 3.63 4.42 15.30
N THR A 315 2.56 4.15 14.56
CA THR A 315 1.24 4.76 14.77
C THR A 315 0.26 3.81 15.47
N ALA A 316 0.38 2.50 15.28
CA ALA A 316 -0.55 1.54 15.86
C ALA A 316 -0.35 1.34 17.37
N SER A 317 0.91 1.22 17.82
CA SER A 317 1.25 0.85 19.20
C SER A 317 2.44 1.64 19.76
N GLY A 318 2.98 2.58 18.99
CA GLY A 318 4.12 3.41 19.36
C GLY A 318 3.80 4.45 20.43
N LYS A 319 4.83 4.90 21.14
CA LYS A 319 4.71 5.96 22.17
C LYS A 319 4.53 7.36 21.58
N TYR A 320 4.88 7.55 20.31
CA TYR A 320 4.96 8.86 19.65
C TYR A 320 4.26 8.89 18.28
N PRO A 321 2.96 8.54 18.20
CA PRO A 321 2.27 8.38 16.92
C PRO A 321 2.15 9.69 16.12
N ILE A 322 1.95 10.82 16.79
CA ILE A 322 1.79 12.14 16.13
C ILE A 322 3.15 12.68 15.70
N GLU A 323 4.20 12.46 16.48
CA GLU A 323 5.56 12.85 16.16
C GLU A 323 6.08 12.01 14.99
N ALA A 324 5.82 10.70 14.97
CA ALA A 324 6.18 9.83 13.85
C ALA A 324 5.53 10.30 12.54
N LEU A 325 4.23 10.62 12.56
CA LEU A 325 3.57 11.19 11.40
C LEU A 325 4.15 12.56 11.02
N SER A 326 4.39 13.43 11.99
CA SER A 326 4.95 14.77 11.75
C SER A 326 6.35 14.69 11.13
N THR A 327 7.20 13.78 11.61
CA THR A 327 8.50 13.47 11.02
C THR A 327 8.35 12.94 9.59
N MET A 328 7.45 11.99 9.34
CA MET A 328 7.18 11.48 7.99
C MET A 328 6.77 12.61 7.04
N VAL A 329 5.86 13.50 7.46
CA VAL A 329 5.42 14.67 6.69
C VAL A 329 6.59 15.58 6.35
N ASN A 330 7.43 15.92 7.32
CA ASN A 330 8.57 16.80 7.12
C ASN A 330 9.61 16.19 6.18
N THR A 331 9.95 14.90 6.36
CA THR A 331 10.91 14.20 5.50
C THR A 331 10.42 14.10 4.06
N VAL A 332 9.14 13.73 3.87
CA VAL A 332 8.53 13.67 2.54
C VAL A 332 8.55 15.05 1.87
N THR A 333 8.16 16.10 2.59
CA THR A 333 8.10 17.46 2.04
C THR A 333 9.49 17.95 1.62
N ALA A 334 10.51 17.77 2.47
CA ALA A 334 11.88 18.14 2.17
C ALA A 334 12.45 17.36 0.96
N ALA A 335 12.13 16.06 0.84
CA ALA A 335 12.53 15.26 -0.31
C ALA A 335 11.83 15.72 -1.60
N GLU A 336 10.55 16.06 -1.54
CA GLU A 336 9.79 16.57 -2.70
C GLU A 336 10.31 17.91 -3.20
N GLU A 337 10.67 18.82 -2.30
CA GLU A 337 11.24 20.14 -2.63
C GLU A 337 12.61 20.04 -3.32
N ALA A 338 13.34 18.94 -3.10
CA ALA A 338 14.62 18.67 -3.76
C ALA A 338 14.48 18.04 -5.15
N ILE A 339 13.27 17.69 -5.61
CA ILE A 339 13.06 17.03 -6.90
C ILE A 339 12.72 18.07 -7.99
N ASP A 340 13.54 18.12 -9.04
CA ASP A 340 13.17 18.79 -10.29
C ASP A 340 12.21 17.90 -11.11
N TYR A 341 10.91 17.99 -10.80
CA TYR A 341 9.86 17.22 -11.47
C TYR A 341 9.77 17.51 -12.97
N TRP A 342 9.93 18.77 -13.37
CA TRP A 342 9.88 19.13 -14.79
C TRP A 342 11.14 18.70 -15.54
N GLY A 343 12.30 18.71 -14.89
CA GLY A 343 13.51 18.07 -15.41
C GLY A 343 13.33 16.58 -15.64
N ARG A 344 12.78 15.85 -14.65
CA ARG A 344 12.43 14.43 -14.80
C ARG A 344 11.40 14.18 -15.91
N PHE A 345 10.40 15.06 -16.03
CA PHE A 345 9.38 14.95 -17.08
C PHE A 345 9.96 15.15 -18.49
N ARG A 346 10.93 16.05 -18.67
CA ARG A 346 11.64 16.22 -19.95
C ARG A 346 12.48 15.01 -20.33
N GLU A 347 12.93 14.22 -19.36
CA GLU A 347 13.75 13.04 -19.60
C GLU A 347 12.89 11.85 -20.05
N ARG A 348 12.76 11.66 -21.37
CA ARG A 348 11.90 10.62 -21.97
C ARG A 348 12.18 9.20 -21.46
N SER A 349 13.42 8.89 -21.03
CA SER A 349 13.81 7.59 -20.44
C SER A 349 13.12 7.30 -19.10
N LEU A 350 12.67 8.35 -18.41
CA LEU A 350 11.98 8.28 -17.12
C LEU A 350 10.45 8.25 -17.27
N LEU A 351 9.93 8.59 -18.45
CA LEU A 351 8.50 8.61 -18.69
C LEU A 351 7.91 7.21 -18.97
N PRO A 352 6.64 6.97 -18.58
CA PRO A 352 5.89 5.82 -19.05
C PRO A 352 5.78 5.79 -20.59
N VAL A 353 5.68 4.59 -21.16
CA VAL A 353 5.38 4.43 -22.59
C VAL A 353 3.97 4.95 -22.85
N VAL A 354 3.85 5.81 -23.86
CA VAL A 354 2.55 6.33 -24.31
C VAL A 354 1.91 5.28 -25.22
N SER A 355 0.83 4.65 -24.76
CA SER A 355 0.08 3.66 -25.53
C SER A 355 -1.41 4.01 -25.54
N GLY A 356 -1.87 4.66 -26.61
CA GLY A 356 -3.28 4.97 -26.83
C GLY A 356 -3.68 6.41 -26.52
N ILE A 357 -4.98 6.69 -26.65
CA ILE A 357 -5.55 8.05 -26.61
C ILE A 357 -5.41 8.67 -25.22
N SER A 358 -5.80 7.94 -24.16
CA SER A 358 -5.70 8.39 -22.77
C SER A 358 -4.28 8.83 -22.41
N ASP A 359 -3.30 8.03 -22.81
CA ASP A 359 -1.89 8.28 -22.55
C ASP A 359 -1.38 9.50 -23.29
N ALA A 360 -1.74 9.64 -24.57
CA ALA A 360 -1.33 10.78 -25.39
C ALA A 360 -1.91 12.09 -24.83
N ILE A 361 -3.20 12.09 -24.47
CA ILE A 361 -3.89 13.28 -23.97
C ILE A 361 -3.39 13.68 -22.58
N THR A 362 -3.17 12.72 -21.68
CA THR A 362 -2.65 13.02 -20.34
C THR A 362 -1.18 13.43 -20.37
N HIS A 363 -0.37 12.87 -21.27
CA HIS A 363 0.99 13.36 -21.52
C HIS A 363 0.97 14.80 -22.06
N SER A 364 0.14 15.09 -23.07
CA SER A 364 -0.06 16.45 -23.58
C SER A 364 -0.57 17.40 -22.50
N CYS A 365 -1.43 16.92 -21.59
CA CYS A 365 -1.91 17.71 -20.45
C CYS A 365 -0.77 18.13 -19.52
N CYS A 366 0.13 17.21 -19.17
CA CYS A 366 1.33 17.53 -18.39
C CYS A 366 2.28 18.48 -19.14
N LEU A 367 2.47 18.28 -20.45
CA LEU A 367 3.29 19.15 -21.28
C LEU A 367 2.72 20.58 -21.36
N THR A 368 1.43 20.72 -21.62
CA THR A 368 0.75 22.02 -21.63
C THR A 368 0.82 22.69 -20.25
N ALA A 369 0.66 21.92 -19.17
CA ALA A 369 0.77 22.46 -17.82
C ALA A 369 2.20 22.96 -17.53
N MET A 370 3.21 22.27 -18.05
CA MET A 370 4.60 22.68 -17.97
C MET A 370 4.87 23.96 -18.74
N ASP A 371 4.49 24.01 -20.02
CA ASP A 371 4.77 25.14 -20.93
C ASP A 371 4.06 26.43 -20.49
N LEU A 372 2.87 26.30 -19.91
CA LEU A 372 2.08 27.42 -19.41
C LEU A 372 2.38 27.78 -17.95
N ASN A 373 3.28 27.03 -17.28
CA ASN A 373 3.50 27.14 -15.84
C ASN A 373 2.17 27.12 -15.04
N ALA A 374 1.30 26.16 -15.38
CA ALA A 374 -0.04 26.07 -14.83
C ALA A 374 -0.03 25.81 -13.33
N SER A 375 -0.90 26.51 -12.60
CA SER A 375 -1.05 26.39 -11.14
C SER A 375 -1.62 25.02 -10.75
N ALA A 376 -2.41 24.39 -11.61
CA ALA A 376 -2.96 23.04 -11.40
C ALA A 376 -3.41 22.35 -12.69
N ILE A 377 -3.48 21.02 -12.65
CA ILE A 377 -4.23 20.20 -13.61
C ILE A 377 -5.57 19.82 -12.97
N LEU A 378 -6.70 20.21 -13.58
CA LEU A 378 -8.04 19.87 -13.12
C LEU A 378 -8.54 18.63 -13.87
N ALA A 379 -8.71 17.51 -13.17
CA ALA A 379 -9.09 16.22 -13.72
C ALA A 379 -10.52 15.86 -13.32
N ALA A 380 -11.48 16.06 -14.22
CA ALA A 380 -12.85 15.58 -13.99
C ALA A 380 -12.91 14.05 -14.15
N THR A 381 -13.39 13.35 -13.13
CA THR A 381 -13.30 11.89 -13.11
C THR A 381 -14.42 11.19 -12.34
N ARG A 382 -14.94 10.11 -12.92
CA ARG A 382 -15.97 9.27 -12.30
C ARG A 382 -15.38 8.12 -11.48
N SER A 383 -14.39 7.42 -12.04
CA SER A 383 -13.72 6.25 -11.43
C SER A 383 -12.31 6.54 -10.92
N GLY A 384 -11.83 7.77 -11.08
CA GLY A 384 -10.47 8.18 -10.76
C GLY A 384 -9.42 7.85 -11.83
N TYR A 385 -9.79 7.14 -12.90
CA TYR A 385 -8.87 6.73 -13.96
C TYR A 385 -8.05 7.90 -14.53
N THR A 386 -8.70 9.00 -14.91
CA THR A 386 -8.04 10.20 -15.47
C THR A 386 -6.97 10.75 -14.53
N ALA A 387 -7.28 10.92 -13.25
CA ALA A 387 -6.32 11.42 -12.26
C ALA A 387 -5.11 10.48 -12.09
N LYS A 388 -5.34 9.15 -12.08
CA LYS A 388 -4.26 8.15 -11.97
C LYS A 388 -3.33 8.14 -13.19
N VAL A 389 -3.87 8.25 -14.41
CA VAL A 389 -3.06 8.28 -15.63
C VAL A 389 -2.25 9.59 -15.74
N ILE A 390 -2.75 10.71 -15.23
CA ILE A 390 -1.95 11.94 -15.11
C ILE A 390 -0.85 11.76 -14.06
N SER A 391 -1.20 11.18 -12.90
CA SER A 391 -0.29 10.98 -11.77
C SER A 391 0.99 10.23 -12.15
N ARG A 392 0.93 9.22 -13.02
CA ARG A 392 2.14 8.47 -13.46
C ARG A 392 3.17 9.31 -14.21
N PHE A 393 2.79 10.43 -14.80
CA PHE A 393 3.73 11.36 -15.44
C PHE A 393 4.42 12.30 -14.45
N ARG A 394 4.04 12.24 -13.17
CA ARG A 394 4.66 12.99 -12.07
C ARG A 394 4.78 14.52 -12.32
N PRO A 395 3.71 15.22 -12.74
CA PRO A 395 3.78 16.66 -13.00
C PRO A 395 4.16 17.46 -11.75
N ALA A 396 4.87 18.57 -11.94
CA ALA A 396 5.31 19.42 -10.83
C ALA A 396 4.14 20.20 -10.20
N CYS A 397 3.11 20.56 -10.96
CA CYS A 397 1.89 21.17 -10.44
C CYS A 397 0.97 20.12 -9.76
N PRO A 398 0.07 20.53 -8.86
CA PRO A 398 -0.91 19.63 -8.24
C PRO A 398 -1.94 19.12 -9.26
N ILE A 399 -2.43 17.89 -9.03
CA ILE A 399 -3.56 17.30 -9.77
C ILE A 399 -4.80 17.44 -8.89
N VAL A 400 -5.75 18.25 -9.30
CA VAL A 400 -7.02 18.47 -8.61
C VAL A 400 -8.05 17.55 -9.25
N ALA A 401 -8.40 16.47 -8.56
CA ALA A 401 -9.35 15.48 -9.09
C ALA A 401 -10.76 15.80 -8.62
N LEU A 402 -11.68 15.94 -9.58
CA LEU A 402 -13.07 16.26 -9.31
C LEU A 402 -13.90 15.01 -9.45
N CYS A 403 -14.29 14.49 -8.30
CA CYS A 403 -14.90 13.19 -8.13
C CYS A 403 -16.42 13.34 -8.06
N GLN A 404 -17.16 12.39 -8.64
CA GLN A 404 -18.63 12.41 -8.59
C GLN A 404 -19.20 11.65 -7.39
N ASN A 405 -18.37 10.93 -6.64
CA ASN A 405 -18.78 10.15 -5.46
C ASN A 405 -17.66 10.08 -4.42
N GLU A 406 -18.05 9.85 -3.16
CA GLU A 406 -17.12 9.77 -2.02
C GLU A 406 -16.16 8.59 -2.09
N SER A 407 -16.59 7.42 -2.60
CA SER A 407 -15.72 6.25 -2.72
C SER A 407 -14.52 6.55 -3.62
N THR A 408 -14.74 7.14 -4.79
CA THR A 408 -13.67 7.57 -5.70
C THR A 408 -12.81 8.67 -5.07
N ARG A 409 -13.44 9.61 -4.35
CA ARG A 409 -12.71 10.67 -3.63
C ARG A 409 -11.72 10.08 -2.63
N ARG A 410 -12.15 9.11 -1.82
CA ARG A 410 -11.28 8.41 -0.87
C ARG A 410 -10.25 7.53 -1.58
N GLN A 411 -10.62 6.79 -2.63
CA GLN A 411 -9.68 5.94 -3.37
C GLN A 411 -8.54 6.75 -4.01
N LEU A 412 -8.80 7.97 -4.47
CA LEU A 412 -7.75 8.83 -5.01
C LEU A 412 -6.83 9.44 -3.94
N ALA A 413 -7.17 9.34 -2.66
CA ALA A 413 -6.38 9.91 -1.57
C ALA A 413 -4.98 9.27 -1.43
N ILE A 414 -4.80 8.05 -1.95
CA ILE A 414 -3.50 7.36 -2.00
C ILE A 414 -2.76 7.56 -3.34
N SER A 415 -3.35 8.27 -4.29
CA SER A 415 -2.72 8.53 -5.59
C SER A 415 -1.74 9.70 -5.51
N TRP A 416 -0.52 9.50 -5.97
CA TRP A 416 0.55 10.50 -5.91
C TRP A 416 0.13 11.83 -6.57
N GLY A 417 0.37 12.96 -5.90
CA GLY A 417 0.11 14.30 -6.45
C GLY A 417 -1.38 14.67 -6.62
N VAL A 418 -2.30 13.74 -6.31
CA VAL A 418 -3.74 13.94 -6.49
C VAL A 418 -4.37 14.52 -5.23
N HIS A 419 -5.24 15.51 -5.42
CA HIS A 419 -6.04 16.16 -4.38
C HIS A 419 -7.51 16.05 -4.78
N PRO A 420 -8.24 15.09 -4.19
CA PRO A 420 -9.58 14.76 -4.63
C PRO A 420 -10.63 15.60 -3.90
N TYR A 421 -11.50 16.25 -4.68
CA TYR A 421 -12.64 17.02 -4.21
C TYR A 421 -13.94 16.47 -4.79
N LEU A 422 -15.03 16.58 -4.04
CA LEU A 422 -16.33 16.18 -4.53
C LEU A 422 -16.88 17.28 -5.45
N SER A 423 -17.40 16.86 -6.59
CA SER A 423 -18.07 17.69 -7.58
C SER A 423 -19.47 17.14 -7.85
N GLY A 424 -20.37 17.99 -8.35
CA GLY A 424 -21.67 17.55 -8.84
C GLY A 424 -21.57 16.81 -10.18
N GLU A 425 -22.68 16.20 -10.59
CA GLU A 425 -22.83 15.67 -11.95
C GLU A 425 -23.23 16.78 -12.92
N VAL A 426 -22.78 16.65 -14.16
CA VAL A 426 -23.05 17.59 -15.26
C VAL A 426 -23.34 16.82 -16.54
N ASP A 427 -24.18 17.41 -17.37
CA ASP A 427 -24.72 16.85 -18.62
C ASP A 427 -24.03 17.38 -19.88
N SER A 428 -23.16 18.40 -19.76
CA SER A 428 -22.42 18.97 -20.89
C SER A 428 -20.96 19.26 -20.55
N THR A 429 -20.11 19.20 -21.59
CA THR A 429 -18.67 19.46 -21.46
C THR A 429 -18.38 20.88 -20.99
N ASP A 430 -19.14 21.88 -21.45
CA ASP A 430 -18.97 23.27 -21.01
C ASP A 430 -19.29 23.44 -19.52
N ARG A 431 -20.37 22.82 -19.04
CA ARG A 431 -20.71 22.82 -17.61
C ARG A 431 -19.65 22.09 -16.78
N MET A 432 -19.05 21.03 -17.31
CA MET A 432 -17.93 20.35 -16.66
C MET A 432 -16.72 21.28 -16.48
N PHE A 433 -16.36 22.06 -17.50
CA PHE A 433 -15.26 23.02 -17.38
C PHE A 433 -15.53 24.12 -16.35
N SER A 434 -16.73 24.71 -16.38
CA SER A 434 -17.12 25.75 -15.41
C SER A 434 -17.14 25.18 -13.99
N LEU A 435 -17.82 24.05 -13.78
CA LEU A 435 -17.87 23.37 -12.49
C LEU A 435 -16.46 23.02 -11.99
N ALA A 436 -15.56 22.64 -12.90
CA ALA A 436 -14.23 22.25 -12.52
C ALA A 436 -13.43 23.38 -11.89
N VAL A 437 -13.51 24.56 -12.50
CA VAL A 437 -12.89 25.77 -11.95
C VAL A 437 -13.59 26.22 -10.68
N ASP A 438 -14.93 26.19 -10.64
CA ASP A 438 -15.68 26.63 -9.46
C ASP A 438 -15.38 25.78 -8.21
N VAL A 439 -15.33 24.45 -8.36
CA VAL A 439 -14.96 23.55 -7.26
C VAL A 439 -13.51 23.79 -6.84
N ALA A 440 -12.57 23.86 -7.79
CA ALA A 440 -11.16 24.10 -7.47
C ALA A 440 -10.95 25.44 -6.74
N ARG A 441 -11.69 26.48 -7.11
CA ARG A 441 -11.67 27.78 -6.42
C ARG A 441 -12.27 27.70 -5.01
N LYS A 442 -13.44 27.08 -4.87
CA LYS A 442 -14.13 26.92 -3.58
C LYS A 442 -13.26 26.19 -2.56
N GLU A 443 -12.52 25.20 -3.02
CA GLU A 443 -11.60 24.39 -2.22
C GLU A 443 -10.21 25.04 -2.03
N ASN A 444 -10.03 26.27 -2.52
CA ASN A 444 -8.78 27.04 -2.47
C ASN A 444 -7.58 26.35 -3.17
N ALA A 445 -7.85 25.47 -4.13
CA ALA A 445 -6.81 24.82 -4.94
C ALA A 445 -6.27 25.73 -6.04
N VAL A 446 -7.08 26.70 -6.51
CA VAL A 446 -6.70 27.73 -7.50
C VAL A 446 -7.36 29.06 -7.18
N GLN A 447 -6.82 30.15 -7.70
CA GLN A 447 -7.27 31.53 -7.52
C GLN A 447 -7.59 32.20 -8.86
N ILE A 448 -8.28 33.35 -8.83
CA ILE A 448 -8.49 34.17 -10.03
C ILE A 448 -7.14 34.61 -10.59
N GLY A 449 -6.96 34.48 -11.90
CA GLY A 449 -5.71 34.78 -12.61
C GLY A 449 -4.77 33.59 -12.76
N ASP A 450 -5.00 32.48 -12.04
CA ASP A 450 -4.23 31.25 -12.24
C ASP A 450 -4.46 30.67 -13.64
N THR A 451 -3.41 30.07 -14.22
CA THR A 451 -3.55 29.26 -15.43
C THR A 451 -3.78 27.81 -15.05
N VAL A 452 -4.79 27.16 -15.62
CA VAL A 452 -5.12 25.76 -15.35
C VAL A 452 -5.23 24.96 -16.64
N VAL A 453 -4.92 23.67 -16.56
CA VAL A 453 -5.19 22.70 -17.63
C VAL A 453 -6.25 21.74 -17.16
N ILE A 454 -7.36 21.66 -17.90
CA ILE A 454 -8.51 20.82 -17.59
C ILE A 454 -8.51 19.62 -18.53
N THR A 455 -8.76 18.42 -17.99
CA THR A 455 -8.87 17.19 -18.77
C THR A 455 -9.97 16.27 -18.24
N ALA A 456 -10.59 15.52 -19.14
CA ALA A 456 -11.72 14.65 -18.86
C ALA A 456 -11.85 13.54 -19.93
N GLY A 457 -12.72 12.57 -19.66
CA GLY A 457 -13.24 11.63 -20.64
C GLY A 457 -14.62 12.06 -21.15
N VAL A 458 -14.79 12.09 -22.47
CA VAL A 458 -16.10 12.26 -23.13
C VAL A 458 -16.43 11.04 -24.01
N PRO A 459 -17.70 10.60 -24.09
CA PRO A 459 -18.91 11.21 -23.51
C PRO A 459 -18.96 11.16 -21.98
N LEU A 460 -19.54 12.20 -21.38
CA LEU A 460 -19.67 12.30 -19.92
C LEU A 460 -20.48 11.11 -19.37
N GLY A 461 -20.10 10.65 -18.18
CA GLY A 461 -20.73 9.50 -17.52
C GLY A 461 -20.13 8.15 -17.89
N GLN A 462 -19.28 8.02 -18.92
CA GLN A 462 -18.54 6.80 -19.19
C GLN A 462 -17.16 6.81 -18.49
N SER A 463 -16.77 5.67 -17.91
CA SER A 463 -15.45 5.50 -17.28
C SER A 463 -14.46 4.83 -18.22
N GLY A 464 -13.16 5.07 -18.02
CA GLY A 464 -12.09 4.31 -18.67
C GLY A 464 -11.36 5.01 -19.82
N THR A 465 -11.81 6.20 -20.24
CA THR A 465 -11.13 6.97 -21.29
C THR A 465 -10.86 8.40 -20.84
N THR A 466 -9.74 8.97 -21.29
CA THR A 466 -9.44 10.41 -21.20
C THR A 466 -9.10 10.89 -22.60
N ASN A 467 -9.84 11.85 -23.15
CA ASN A 467 -9.70 12.20 -24.57
C ASN A 467 -9.84 13.70 -24.86
N LEU A 468 -9.88 14.52 -23.81
CA LEU A 468 -10.07 15.96 -23.93
C LEU A 468 -9.04 16.73 -23.08
N ILE A 469 -8.60 17.87 -23.61
CA ILE A 469 -7.73 18.84 -22.94
C ILE A 469 -8.21 20.26 -23.23
N LYS A 470 -8.18 21.14 -22.23
CA LYS A 470 -8.45 22.58 -22.35
C LYS A 470 -7.48 23.34 -21.45
N ALA A 471 -6.84 24.39 -21.94
CA ALA A 471 -6.14 25.36 -21.09
C ALA A 471 -7.00 26.61 -20.95
N GLN A 472 -7.06 27.20 -19.75
CA GLN A 472 -7.74 28.47 -19.53
C GLN A 472 -7.17 29.22 -18.34
N ILE A 473 -7.41 30.53 -18.32
CA ILE A 473 -7.19 31.37 -17.14
C ILE A 473 -8.43 31.26 -16.25
N VAL A 474 -8.23 31.21 -14.94
CA VAL A 474 -9.30 31.24 -13.96
C VAL A 474 -9.87 32.66 -13.89
N GLU A 475 -11.06 32.84 -14.42
CA GLU A 475 -11.79 34.11 -14.37
C GLU A 475 -12.71 34.18 -13.13
N GLY A 476 -13.01 35.39 -12.67
CA GLY A 476 -14.10 35.61 -11.71
C GLY A 476 -15.43 35.41 -12.43
N GLY A 477 -16.34 34.63 -11.85
CA GLY A 477 -17.70 34.51 -12.38
C GLY A 477 -18.35 35.89 -12.48
N LEU A 478 -19.05 36.14 -13.59
CA LEU A 478 -19.88 37.33 -13.81
C LEU A 478 -20.95 37.49 -12.73
#